data_AF-A0A2N0NP82-F1
#
_entry.id   AF-A0A2N0NP82-F1
#
_cell.length_a   1.000
_cell.length_b   1.000
_cell.length_c   1.000
_cell.angle_alpha   90.00
_cell.angle_beta   90.00
_cell.angle_gamma   90.00
#
_symmetry.space_group_name_H-M   'P 1'
#
loop_
_entity.id
_entity.type
_entity.pdbx_description
1 polymer ?
#
loop_
_entity_poly.entity_id
_entity_poly.type
_entity_poly.pdbx_seq_one_letter_code
_entity_poly.pdbx_strand_id
1 'polypeptide(L)'
;MDTIALSHEEEVVKWVHNIRDELLRTFYNNFKEVDNFLVDIIKCTTPKEYIEVEKTFMKPDALMKPGKIPTSLNNLKTKVDSACYFSSVFLTKWAGETIRPILEVLLNRVKTTALKYERISAEHKEMLDEYFNLETKFADSKLENEKIVEDLEIRIRKLEVEVLAKEQIKSKNDEIVTNLENRIRNLEADIIAKEQIILEKNEINNNLWGKIKVLEEKKGTANG
;
A
#
# COMPACT_ATOMS: atom_id res chain seq x y z
N MET A 1 -17.61 -1.78 -16.13
CA MET A 1 -18.09 -2.12 -14.77
C MET A 1 -19.32 -3.03 -14.82
N ASP A 2 -20.21 -2.90 -15.81
CA ASP A 2 -21.46 -3.68 -15.88
C ASP A 2 -21.30 -5.19 -16.11
N THR A 3 -20.27 -5.62 -16.84
CA THR A 3 -20.08 -7.05 -17.15
C THR A 3 -19.68 -7.88 -15.91
N ILE A 4 -19.00 -7.26 -14.93
CA ILE A 4 -18.57 -7.91 -13.69
C ILE A 4 -19.77 -8.03 -12.71
N ALA A 5 -20.62 -7.00 -12.64
CA ALA A 5 -21.82 -7.02 -11.82
C ALA A 5 -22.83 -8.08 -12.29
N LEU A 6 -23.05 -8.19 -13.61
CA LEU A 6 -23.91 -9.21 -14.21
C LEU A 6 -23.40 -10.65 -13.96
N SER A 7 -22.08 -10.85 -14.03
CA SER A 7 -21.46 -12.16 -13.75
C SER A 7 -21.67 -12.59 -12.28
N HIS A 8 -21.66 -11.64 -11.35
CA HIS A 8 -21.81 -11.94 -9.94
C HIS A 8 -23.27 -12.30 -9.57
N GLU A 9 -24.25 -11.62 -10.15
CA GLU A 9 -25.66 -11.95 -9.95
C GLU A 9 -26.00 -13.37 -10.43
N GLU A 10 -25.49 -13.77 -11.60
CA GLU A 10 -25.68 -15.14 -12.10
C GLU A 10 -25.05 -16.20 -11.18
N GLU A 11 -23.87 -15.94 -10.63
CA GLU A 11 -23.22 -16.83 -9.67
C GLU A 11 -24.05 -16.98 -8.38
N VAL A 12 -24.56 -15.87 -7.84
CA VAL A 12 -25.42 -15.88 -6.64
C VAL A 12 -26.68 -16.68 -6.91
N VAL A 13 -27.34 -16.50 -8.06
CA VAL A 13 -28.55 -17.24 -8.42
C VAL A 13 -28.27 -18.74 -8.52
N LYS A 14 -27.16 -19.15 -9.17
CA LYS A 14 -26.74 -20.56 -9.25
C LYS A 14 -26.46 -21.14 -7.87
N TRP A 15 -25.78 -20.38 -7.02
CA TRP A 15 -25.48 -20.80 -5.65
C TRP A 15 -26.74 -20.99 -4.81
N VAL A 16 -27.71 -20.06 -4.88
CA VAL A 16 -29.01 -20.18 -4.21
C VAL A 16 -29.76 -21.42 -4.68
N HIS A 17 -29.78 -21.66 -6.00
CA HIS A 17 -30.41 -22.86 -6.57
C HIS A 17 -29.77 -24.15 -6.05
N ASN A 18 -28.44 -24.24 -6.05
CA ASN A 18 -27.73 -25.41 -5.57
C ASN A 18 -28.02 -25.71 -4.10
N ILE A 19 -28.01 -24.67 -3.24
CA ILE A 19 -28.35 -24.83 -1.82
C ILE A 19 -29.80 -25.30 -1.66
N ARG A 20 -30.74 -24.69 -2.38
CA ARG A 20 -32.15 -25.08 -2.31
C ARG A 20 -32.33 -26.56 -2.66
N ASP A 21 -31.70 -27.01 -3.75
CA ASP A 21 -31.83 -28.37 -4.22
C ASP A 21 -31.19 -29.38 -3.24
N GLU A 22 -30.07 -29.02 -2.61
CA GLU A 22 -29.44 -29.79 -1.54
C GLU A 22 -30.34 -29.93 -0.30
N LEU A 23 -30.96 -28.82 0.14
CA LEU A 23 -31.87 -28.80 1.28
C LEU A 23 -33.13 -29.64 1.00
N LEU A 24 -33.72 -29.49 -0.19
CA LEU A 24 -34.88 -30.29 -0.61
C LEU A 24 -34.52 -31.78 -0.66
N ARG A 25 -33.36 -32.14 -1.22
CA ARG A 25 -32.90 -33.53 -1.26
C ARG A 25 -32.73 -34.10 0.14
N THR A 26 -32.17 -33.32 1.06
CA THR A 26 -32.00 -33.71 2.46
C THR A 26 -33.36 -33.93 3.14
N PHE A 27 -34.31 -33.02 2.91
CA PHE A 27 -35.68 -33.14 3.43
C PHE A 27 -36.36 -34.43 2.92
N TYR A 28 -36.42 -34.65 1.61
CA TYR A 28 -37.11 -35.83 1.05
C TYR A 28 -36.41 -37.16 1.35
N ASN A 29 -35.09 -37.17 1.52
CA ASN A 29 -34.36 -38.38 1.93
C ASN A 29 -34.86 -38.92 3.28
N ASN A 30 -35.29 -38.06 4.20
CA ASN A 30 -35.83 -38.45 5.51
C ASN A 30 -37.25 -39.07 5.44
N PHE A 31 -37.86 -39.10 4.25
CA PHE A 31 -39.14 -39.77 4.02
C PHE A 31 -39.01 -41.16 3.38
N LYS A 32 -37.81 -41.60 3.01
CA LYS A 32 -37.61 -42.89 2.34
C LYS A 32 -38.04 -44.10 3.16
N GLU A 33 -38.01 -44.01 4.49
CA GLU A 33 -38.38 -45.09 5.40
C GLU A 33 -39.75 -44.87 6.06
N VAL A 34 -40.44 -43.78 5.70
CA VAL A 34 -41.72 -43.41 6.34
C VAL A 34 -42.83 -44.42 6.08
N ASP A 35 -42.76 -45.13 4.94
CA ASP A 35 -43.70 -46.19 4.59
C ASP A 35 -43.81 -47.26 5.68
N ASN A 36 -42.71 -47.59 6.37
CA ASN A 36 -42.70 -48.55 7.46
C ASN A 36 -43.55 -48.09 8.65
N PHE A 37 -43.58 -46.79 8.92
CA PHE A 37 -44.37 -46.22 10.02
C PHE A 37 -45.84 -46.04 9.61
N LEU A 38 -46.10 -45.66 8.36
CA LEU A 38 -47.45 -45.42 7.85
C LEU A 38 -48.34 -46.66 7.91
N VAL A 39 -47.77 -47.86 7.69
CA VAL A 39 -48.51 -49.13 7.77
C VAL A 39 -49.20 -49.31 9.13
N ASP A 40 -48.55 -48.92 10.23
CA ASP A 40 -49.13 -49.04 11.57
C ASP A 40 -50.07 -47.88 11.90
N ILE A 41 -49.78 -46.69 11.38
CA ILE A 41 -50.62 -45.48 11.55
C ILE A 41 -51.98 -45.62 10.85
N ILE A 42 -52.02 -46.24 9.66
CA ILE A 42 -53.25 -46.43 8.87
C ILE A 42 -54.21 -47.41 9.58
N LYS A 43 -53.69 -48.36 10.36
CA LYS A 43 -54.50 -49.30 11.14
C LYS A 43 -55.20 -48.64 12.33
N CYS A 44 -54.77 -47.44 12.74
CA CYS A 44 -55.39 -46.74 13.85
C CYS A 44 -56.81 -46.29 13.49
N THR A 45 -57.77 -46.66 14.33
CA THR A 45 -59.17 -46.25 14.20
C THR A 45 -59.55 -45.23 15.26
N THR A 46 -58.84 -45.24 16.39
CA THR A 46 -59.08 -44.31 17.49
C THR A 46 -57.86 -43.43 17.79
N PRO A 47 -58.06 -42.21 18.34
CA PRO A 47 -56.95 -41.36 18.75
C PRO A 47 -56.04 -41.99 19.81
N LYS A 48 -56.58 -42.89 20.66
CA LYS A 48 -55.78 -43.57 21.69
C LYS A 48 -54.77 -44.54 21.06
N GLU A 49 -55.21 -45.33 20.08
CA GLU A 49 -54.34 -46.23 19.32
C GLU A 49 -53.23 -45.45 18.60
N TYR A 50 -53.62 -44.37 17.92
CA TYR A 50 -52.67 -43.49 17.25
C TYR A 50 -51.59 -42.95 18.21
N ILE A 51 -51.98 -42.50 19.40
CA ILE A 51 -51.04 -41.92 20.37
C ILE A 51 -50.02 -42.95 20.84
N GLU A 52 -50.43 -44.20 21.05
CA GLU A 52 -49.51 -45.27 21.46
C GLU A 52 -48.51 -45.61 20.34
N VAL A 53 -48.99 -45.72 19.10
CA VAL A 53 -48.13 -45.95 17.92
C VAL A 53 -47.21 -44.75 17.65
N GLU A 54 -47.69 -43.52 17.84
CA GLU A 54 -46.88 -42.31 17.67
C GLU A 54 -45.70 -42.26 18.65
N LYS A 55 -45.91 -42.68 19.90
CA LYS A 55 -44.84 -42.71 20.93
C LYS A 55 -43.72 -43.69 20.60
N THR A 56 -43.96 -44.73 19.82
CA THR A 56 -42.92 -45.70 19.47
C THR A 56 -41.95 -45.16 18.42
N PHE A 57 -42.40 -44.21 17.59
CA PHE A 57 -41.63 -43.66 16.48
C PHE A 57 -41.07 -42.26 16.74
N MET A 58 -41.76 -41.45 17.53
CA MET A 58 -41.34 -40.09 17.87
C MET A 58 -40.38 -40.10 19.05
N LYS A 59 -39.28 -39.34 18.95
CA LYS A 59 -38.34 -39.20 20.07
C LYS A 59 -38.99 -38.43 21.24
N PRO A 60 -38.54 -38.66 22.49
CA PRO A 60 -39.07 -37.96 23.67
C PRO A 60 -38.95 -36.42 23.61
N ASP A 61 -37.98 -35.91 22.85
CA ASP A 61 -37.66 -34.50 22.60
C ASP A 61 -38.26 -33.95 21.29
N ALA A 62 -39.22 -34.66 20.69
CA ALA A 62 -39.93 -34.20 19.50
C ALA A 62 -40.55 -32.80 19.70
N LEU A 63 -40.48 -31.97 18.64
CA LEU A 63 -41.09 -30.65 18.48
C LEU A 63 -42.58 -30.68 18.82
N MET A 64 -43.28 -31.71 18.35
CA MET A 64 -44.66 -31.95 18.72
C MET A 64 -44.75 -33.17 19.64
N LYS A 65 -45.08 -32.91 20.91
CA LYS A 65 -45.32 -33.99 21.88
C LYS A 65 -46.38 -34.97 21.37
N PRO A 66 -46.21 -36.28 21.62
CA PRO A 66 -47.22 -37.28 21.27
C PRO A 66 -48.60 -36.91 21.82
N GLY A 67 -49.64 -37.09 21.01
CA GLY A 67 -51.04 -36.77 21.34
C GLY A 67 -51.47 -35.31 21.20
N LYS A 68 -50.57 -34.38 20.90
CA LYS A 68 -50.97 -33.03 20.44
C LYS A 68 -51.34 -33.06 18.96
N ILE A 69 -52.61 -32.91 18.63
CA ILE A 69 -53.09 -32.86 17.25
C ILE A 69 -52.97 -31.43 16.72
N PRO A 70 -52.42 -31.20 15.51
CA PRO A 70 -52.41 -29.87 14.90
C PRO A 70 -53.83 -29.30 14.76
N THR A 71 -54.03 -28.06 15.21
CA THR A 71 -55.35 -27.38 15.20
C THR A 71 -55.97 -27.33 13.80
N SER A 72 -55.13 -27.23 12.76
CA SER A 72 -55.54 -27.20 11.35
C SER A 72 -56.18 -28.50 10.86
N LEU A 73 -55.82 -29.65 11.45
CA LEU A 73 -56.40 -30.95 11.12
C LEU A 73 -57.63 -31.27 11.99
N ASN A 74 -57.86 -30.56 13.10
CA ASN A 74 -58.97 -30.79 14.01
C ASN A 74 -60.32 -30.18 13.54
N ASN A 75 -60.63 -30.29 12.25
CA ASN A 75 -61.88 -29.77 11.71
C ASN A 75 -62.97 -30.86 11.73
N LEU A 76 -63.70 -30.95 12.85
CA LEU A 76 -64.78 -31.92 13.10
C LEU A 76 -65.94 -31.88 12.09
N LYS A 77 -65.96 -30.90 11.17
CA LYS A 77 -67.01 -30.74 10.15
C LYS A 77 -66.91 -31.71 8.99
N THR A 78 -65.73 -32.30 8.75
CA THR A 78 -65.48 -33.23 7.63
C THR A 78 -65.33 -34.64 8.16
N LYS A 79 -66.18 -35.56 7.68
CA LYS A 79 -66.10 -36.99 7.99
C LYS A 79 -64.98 -37.63 7.15
N VAL A 80 -63.73 -37.38 7.54
CA VAL A 80 -62.54 -37.93 6.88
C VAL A 80 -62.29 -39.34 7.41
N ASP A 81 -61.90 -40.24 6.52
CA ASP A 81 -61.45 -41.59 6.89
C ASP A 81 -60.30 -41.54 7.92
N SER A 82 -60.33 -42.44 8.91
CA SER A 82 -59.37 -42.41 10.03
C SER A 82 -57.94 -42.67 9.56
N ALA A 83 -57.73 -43.51 8.53
CA ALA A 83 -56.40 -43.75 7.98
C ALA A 83 -55.84 -42.49 7.31
N CYS A 84 -56.66 -41.81 6.51
CA CYS A 84 -56.29 -40.53 5.89
C CYS A 84 -55.99 -39.45 6.94
N TYR A 85 -56.80 -39.40 8.00
CA TYR A 85 -56.64 -38.44 9.08
C TYR A 85 -55.33 -38.65 9.84
N PHE A 86 -55.10 -39.85 10.38
CA PHE A 86 -53.92 -40.14 11.19
C PHE A 86 -52.62 -40.10 10.38
N SER A 87 -52.64 -40.54 9.12
CA SER A 87 -51.49 -40.40 8.21
C SER A 87 -51.13 -38.93 8.00
N SER A 88 -52.13 -38.06 7.80
CA SER A 88 -51.90 -36.62 7.62
C SER A 88 -51.30 -35.98 8.86
N VAL A 89 -51.81 -36.33 10.05
CA VAL A 89 -51.28 -35.86 11.34
C VAL A 89 -49.83 -36.31 11.53
N PHE A 90 -49.54 -37.59 11.31
CA PHE A 90 -48.20 -38.15 11.47
C PHE A 90 -47.19 -37.49 10.51
N LEU A 91 -47.51 -37.44 9.21
CA LEU A 91 -46.63 -36.85 8.19
C LEU A 91 -46.34 -35.38 8.46
N THR A 92 -47.33 -34.63 8.95
CA THR A 92 -47.14 -33.22 9.32
C THR A 92 -46.12 -33.07 10.45
N LYS A 93 -46.22 -33.92 11.49
CA LYS A 93 -45.27 -33.90 12.60
C LYS A 93 -43.88 -34.37 12.18
N TRP A 94 -43.81 -35.44 11.39
CA TRP A 94 -42.56 -35.96 10.85
C TRP A 94 -41.84 -34.92 9.98
N ALA A 95 -42.58 -34.19 9.15
CA ALA A 95 -42.04 -33.07 8.37
C ALA A 95 -41.45 -31.98 9.28
N GLY A 96 -42.14 -31.66 10.38
CA GLY A 96 -41.64 -30.73 11.40
C GLY A 96 -40.31 -31.18 12.04
N GLU A 97 -40.21 -32.44 12.45
CA GLU A 97 -38.96 -33.01 12.98
C GLU A 97 -37.84 -32.99 11.94
N THR A 98 -38.18 -33.24 10.68
CA THR A 98 -37.22 -33.25 9.58
C THR A 98 -36.69 -31.85 9.27
N ILE A 99 -37.55 -30.83 9.33
CA ILE A 99 -37.19 -29.44 9.05
C ILE A 99 -36.35 -28.82 10.16
N ARG A 100 -36.56 -29.22 11.42
CA ARG A 100 -35.84 -28.68 12.59
C ARG A 100 -34.31 -28.64 12.42
N PRO A 101 -33.59 -29.77 12.19
CA PRO A 101 -32.14 -29.74 12.06
C PRO A 101 -31.67 -28.94 10.84
N ILE A 102 -32.45 -28.95 9.75
CA ILE A 102 -32.17 -28.15 8.56
C ILE A 102 -32.19 -26.65 8.88
N LEU A 103 -33.21 -26.19 9.63
CA LEU A 103 -33.31 -24.80 10.07
C LEU A 103 -32.18 -24.41 11.02
N GLU A 104 -31.78 -25.29 11.94
CA GLU A 104 -30.68 -25.03 12.87
C GLU A 104 -29.35 -24.80 12.13
N VAL A 105 -29.04 -25.64 11.14
CA VAL A 105 -27.85 -25.49 10.29
C VAL A 105 -27.88 -24.18 9.53
N LEU A 106 -29.01 -23.84 8.91
CA LEU A 106 -29.16 -22.58 8.17
C LEU A 106 -29.03 -21.36 9.08
N LEU A 107 -29.67 -21.39 10.26
CA LEU A 107 -29.62 -20.30 11.22
C LEU A 107 -28.19 -20.07 11.73
N ASN A 108 -27.45 -21.14 12.03
CA ASN A 108 -26.05 -21.05 12.43
C ASN A 108 -25.17 -20.51 11.30
N ARG A 109 -25.39 -20.95 10.05
CA ARG A 109 -24.68 -20.41 8.89
C ARG A 109 -24.93 -18.92 8.71
N VAL A 110 -26.18 -18.46 8.82
CA VAL A 110 -26.52 -17.03 8.72
C VAL A 110 -25.85 -16.23 9.83
N LYS A 111 -25.93 -16.68 11.09
CA LYS A 111 -25.29 -16.02 12.23
C LYS A 111 -23.78 -15.89 12.06
N THR A 112 -23.11 -16.98 11.68
CA THR A 112 -21.66 -16.98 11.49
C THR A 112 -21.22 -16.09 10.31
N THR A 113 -21.97 -16.08 9.21
CA THR A 113 -21.68 -15.17 8.08
C THR A 113 -21.92 -13.70 8.45
N ALA A 114 -22.98 -13.39 9.19
CA ALA A 114 -23.25 -12.02 9.64
C ALA A 114 -22.11 -11.48 10.52
N LEU A 115 -21.62 -12.28 11.48
CA LEU A 115 -20.47 -11.91 12.31
C LEU A 115 -19.19 -11.69 11.51
N LYS A 116 -18.93 -12.53 10.50
CA LYS A 116 -17.78 -12.35 9.60
C LYS A 116 -17.88 -11.06 8.79
N TYR A 117 -19.06 -10.76 8.26
CA TYR A 117 -19.31 -9.54 7.50
C TYR A 117 -19.12 -8.30 8.37
N GLU A 118 -19.66 -8.29 9.59
CA GLU A 118 -19.49 -7.20 10.54
C GLU A 118 -18.01 -6.96 10.86
N ARG A 119 -17.24 -8.02 11.11
CA ARG A 119 -15.79 -7.94 11.32
C ARG A 119 -15.07 -7.34 10.12
N ILE A 120 -15.31 -7.86 8.91
CA ILE A 120 -14.68 -7.35 7.67
C ILE A 120 -15.04 -5.87 7.45
N SER A 121 -16.30 -5.50 7.71
CA SER A 121 -16.76 -4.11 7.59
C SER A 121 -16.05 -3.19 8.58
N ALA A 122 -15.77 -3.64 9.81
CA ALA A 122 -15.03 -2.87 10.80
C ALA A 122 -13.56 -2.71 10.40
N GLU A 123 -12.89 -3.80 10.00
CA GLU A 123 -11.50 -3.81 9.53
C GLU A 123 -11.32 -2.90 8.31
N HIS A 124 -12.27 -2.93 7.35
CA HIS A 124 -12.22 -2.06 6.18
C HIS A 124 -12.37 -0.58 6.54
N LYS A 125 -13.20 -0.25 7.54
CA LYS A 125 -13.34 1.13 8.03
C LYS A 125 -12.05 1.64 8.66
N GLU A 126 -11.41 0.82 9.50
CA GLU A 126 -10.12 1.16 10.13
C GLU A 126 -9.02 1.37 9.08
N MET A 127 -8.94 0.49 8.07
CA MET A 127 -8.00 0.62 6.96
C MET A 127 -8.22 1.92 6.16
N LEU A 128 -9.48 2.31 5.93
CA LEU A 128 -9.82 3.57 5.27
C LEU A 128 -9.34 4.77 6.08
N ASP A 129 -9.58 4.79 7.39
CA ASP A 129 -9.12 5.87 8.27
C ASP A 129 -7.58 5.98 8.30
N GLU A 130 -6.88 4.83 8.33
CA GLU A 130 -5.42 4.79 8.29
C GLU A 130 -4.86 5.26 6.94
N TYR A 131 -5.50 4.87 5.84
CA TYR A 131 -5.16 5.33 4.49
C TYR A 131 -5.27 6.86 4.37
N PHE A 132 -6.37 7.46 4.83
CA PHE A 132 -6.55 8.93 4.80
C PHE A 132 -5.49 9.67 5.64
N ASN A 133 -5.13 9.12 6.80
CA ASN A 133 -4.07 9.69 7.63
C ASN A 133 -2.70 9.63 6.93
N LEU A 134 -2.36 8.50 6.29
CA LEU A 134 -1.15 8.36 5.51
C LEU A 134 -1.11 9.31 4.31
N GLU A 135 -2.22 9.44 3.58
CA GLU A 135 -2.33 10.36 2.45
C GLU A 135 -2.10 11.81 2.87
N THR A 136 -2.65 12.21 4.02
CA THR A 136 -2.43 13.55 4.60
C THR A 136 -0.96 13.77 4.96
N LYS A 137 -0.34 12.83 5.69
CA LYS A 137 1.08 12.91 6.05
C LYS A 137 2.00 12.95 4.83
N PHE A 138 1.66 12.20 3.79
CA PHE A 138 2.40 12.21 2.54
C PHE A 138 2.30 13.56 1.84
N ALA A 139 1.11 14.16 1.79
CA ALA A 139 0.92 15.50 1.24
C ALA A 139 1.73 16.56 2.02
N ASP A 140 1.70 16.52 3.35
CA ASP A 140 2.47 17.42 4.20
C ASP A 140 3.99 17.26 3.99
N SER A 141 4.48 16.02 3.95
CA SER A 141 5.90 15.75 3.70
C SER A 141 6.34 16.19 2.30
N LYS A 142 5.47 16.02 1.30
CA LYS A 142 5.76 16.48 -0.07
C LYS A 142 5.89 18.00 -0.10
N LEU A 143 4.95 18.72 0.51
CA LEU A 143 4.99 20.19 0.59
C LEU A 143 6.25 20.68 1.31
N GLU A 144 6.65 20.03 2.40
CA GLU A 144 7.86 20.39 3.13
C GLU A 144 9.13 20.16 2.30
N ASN A 145 9.20 19.03 1.59
CA ASN A 145 10.31 18.73 0.69
C ASN A 145 10.39 19.76 -0.46
N GLU A 146 9.25 20.19 -1.02
CA GLU A 146 9.21 21.23 -2.06
C GLU A 146 9.79 22.55 -1.55
N LYS A 147 9.46 22.97 -0.32
CA LYS A 147 10.06 24.18 0.30
C LYS A 147 11.56 24.06 0.51
N ILE A 148 12.04 22.90 0.95
CA ILE A 148 13.48 22.65 1.14
C ILE A 148 14.22 22.74 -0.20
N VAL A 149 13.65 22.17 -1.26
CA VAL A 149 14.22 22.24 -2.61
C VAL A 149 14.29 23.70 -3.08
N GLU A 150 13.22 24.48 -2.89
CA GLU A 150 13.19 25.90 -3.27
C GLU A 150 14.27 26.72 -2.54
N ASP A 151 14.42 26.53 -1.22
CA ASP A 151 15.46 27.22 -0.44
C ASP A 151 16.88 26.85 -0.92
N LEU A 152 17.12 25.57 -1.19
CA LEU A 152 18.40 25.11 -1.71
C LEU A 152 18.70 25.68 -3.10
N GLU A 153 17.72 25.75 -3.99
CA GLU A 153 17.87 26.37 -5.31
C GLU A 153 18.24 27.86 -5.22
N ILE A 154 17.61 28.60 -4.30
CA ILE A 154 17.93 30.02 -4.06
C ILE A 154 19.38 30.14 -3.58
N ARG A 155 19.80 29.29 -2.63
CA ARG A 155 21.15 29.31 -2.08
C ARG A 155 22.21 28.96 -3.13
N ILE A 156 21.94 27.96 -3.98
CA ILE A 156 22.83 27.59 -5.09
C ILE A 156 23.00 28.78 -6.04
N ARG A 157 21.91 29.40 -6.49
CA ARG A 157 21.97 30.59 -7.37
C ARG A 157 22.80 31.73 -6.77
N LYS A 158 22.66 31.98 -5.47
CA LYS A 158 23.48 32.99 -4.78
C LYS A 158 24.97 32.63 -4.80
N LEU A 159 25.31 31.38 -4.51
CA LEU A 159 26.69 30.91 -4.51
C LEU A 159 27.31 30.94 -5.91
N GLU A 160 26.55 30.63 -6.96
CA GLU A 160 27.00 30.73 -8.36
C GLU A 160 27.43 32.16 -8.71
N VAL A 161 26.64 33.17 -8.31
CA VAL A 161 26.99 34.58 -8.51
C VAL A 161 28.27 34.95 -7.76
N GLU A 162 28.43 34.50 -6.52
CA GLU A 162 29.64 34.75 -5.73
C GLU A 162 30.88 34.09 -6.33
N VAL A 163 30.76 32.88 -6.89
CA VAL A 163 31.85 32.18 -7.58
C VAL A 163 32.26 32.92 -8.85
N LEU A 164 31.30 33.30 -9.69
CA LEU A 164 31.57 34.07 -10.92
C LEU A 164 32.29 35.40 -10.61
N ALA A 165 31.88 36.10 -9.55
CA ALA A 165 32.54 37.33 -9.13
C ALA A 165 34.01 37.10 -8.72
N LYS A 166 34.27 36.00 -7.98
CA LYS A 166 35.65 35.63 -7.59
C LYS A 166 36.50 35.23 -8.78
N GLU A 167 35.94 34.50 -9.76
CA GLU A 167 36.65 34.14 -10.99
C GLU A 167 37.05 35.37 -11.81
N GLN A 168 36.17 36.37 -11.92
CA GLN A 168 36.51 37.63 -12.58
C GLN A 168 37.64 38.39 -11.88
N ILE A 169 37.62 38.44 -10.54
CA ILE A 169 38.70 39.07 -9.77
C ILE A 169 40.02 38.32 -9.99
N LYS A 170 39.99 36.99 -9.97
CA LYS A 170 41.18 36.16 -10.23
C LYS A 170 41.75 36.44 -11.62
N SER A 171 40.91 36.44 -12.66
CA SER A 171 41.34 36.74 -14.03
C SER A 171 42.00 38.12 -14.15
N LYS A 172 41.44 39.15 -13.48
CA LYS A 172 42.05 40.49 -13.44
C LYS A 172 43.40 40.49 -12.72
N ASN A 173 43.51 39.76 -11.62
CA ASN A 173 44.77 39.64 -10.89
C ASN A 173 45.84 38.94 -11.74
N ASP A 174 45.48 37.87 -12.46
CA ASP A 174 46.40 37.16 -13.36
C ASP A 174 46.93 38.08 -14.49
N GLU A 175 46.07 38.95 -15.03
CA GLU A 175 46.47 39.98 -16.00
C GLU A 175 47.45 41.00 -15.39
N ILE A 176 47.16 41.48 -14.17
CA ILE A 176 48.05 42.42 -13.45
C ILE A 176 49.42 41.78 -13.19
N VAL A 177 49.44 40.52 -12.72
CA VAL A 177 50.69 39.78 -12.47
C VAL A 177 51.50 39.68 -13.76
N THR A 178 50.86 39.27 -14.86
CA THR A 178 51.53 39.17 -16.18
C THR A 178 52.13 40.52 -16.62
N ASN A 179 51.39 41.62 -16.42
CA ASN A 179 51.89 42.97 -16.74
C ASN A 179 53.10 43.36 -15.89
N LEU A 180 53.05 43.09 -14.58
CA LEU A 180 54.17 43.34 -13.66
C LEU A 180 55.41 42.52 -14.04
N GLU A 181 55.24 41.23 -14.37
CA GLU A 181 56.32 40.36 -14.83
C GLU A 181 56.97 40.90 -16.12
N ASN A 182 56.17 41.37 -17.09
CA ASN A 182 56.69 42.01 -18.30
C ASN A 182 57.50 43.27 -17.98
N ARG A 183 57.01 44.10 -17.06
CA ARG A 183 57.69 45.33 -16.64
C ARG A 183 59.01 45.04 -15.92
N ILE A 184 59.05 44.02 -15.06
CA ILE A 184 60.27 43.56 -14.40
C ILE A 184 61.30 43.12 -15.43
N ARG A 185 60.92 42.26 -16.39
CA ARG A 185 61.82 41.82 -17.47
C ARG A 185 62.41 42.97 -18.28
N ASN A 186 61.61 43.99 -18.59
CA ASN A 186 62.09 45.18 -19.30
C ASN A 186 63.09 46.00 -18.46
N LEU A 187 62.84 46.16 -17.16
CA LEU A 187 63.75 46.86 -16.26
C LEU A 187 65.06 46.09 -16.06
N GLU A 188 64.99 44.77 -15.94
CA GLU A 188 66.18 43.90 -15.87
C GLU A 188 67.06 44.06 -17.12
N ALA A 189 66.45 44.09 -18.31
CA ALA A 189 67.18 44.32 -19.56
C ALA A 189 67.85 45.70 -19.62
N ASP A 190 67.16 46.76 -19.17
CA ASP A 190 67.73 48.12 -19.11
C ASP A 190 68.88 48.22 -18.08
N ILE A 191 68.76 47.55 -16.93
CA ILE A 191 69.83 47.47 -15.93
C ILE A 191 71.06 46.79 -16.53
N ILE A 192 70.91 45.62 -17.15
CA ILE A 192 72.01 44.89 -17.79
C ILE A 192 72.71 45.76 -18.85
N ALA A 193 71.94 46.45 -19.69
CA ALA A 193 72.50 47.35 -20.70
C ALA A 193 73.31 48.51 -20.07
N LYS A 194 72.81 49.10 -18.98
CA LYS A 194 73.51 50.16 -18.25
C LYS A 194 74.77 49.65 -17.55
N GLU A 195 74.72 48.46 -16.95
CA GLU A 195 75.89 47.80 -16.34
C GLU A 195 76.99 47.58 -17.38
N GLN A 196 76.64 47.09 -18.57
CA GLN A 196 77.57 46.90 -19.68
C GLN A 196 78.24 48.22 -20.11
N ILE A 197 77.46 49.30 -20.26
CA ILE A 197 78.00 50.64 -20.59
C ILE A 197 78.96 51.14 -19.50
N ILE A 198 78.63 50.91 -18.22
CA ILE A 198 79.49 51.30 -17.10
C ILE A 198 80.81 50.53 -17.14
N LEU A 199 80.78 49.22 -17.39
CA LEU A 199 81.98 48.39 -17.54
C LEU A 199 82.87 48.90 -18.69
N GLU A 200 82.30 49.17 -19.87
CA GLU A 200 83.02 49.72 -21.02
C GLU A 200 83.65 51.08 -20.70
N LYS A 201 82.90 51.99 -20.05
CA LYS A 201 83.43 53.30 -19.62
C LYS A 201 84.56 53.17 -18.60
N ASN A 202 84.44 52.25 -17.64
CA ASN A 202 85.48 51.99 -16.65
C ASN A 202 86.75 51.44 -17.31
N GLU A 203 86.62 50.55 -18.30
CA GLU A 203 87.74 50.04 -19.10
C GLU A 203 88.45 51.16 -19.88
N ILE A 204 87.68 52.03 -20.55
CA ILE A 204 88.22 53.22 -21.22
C ILE A 204 88.98 54.11 -20.23
N ASN A 205 88.40 54.36 -19.05
CA ASN A 205 89.01 55.22 -18.04
C ASN A 205 90.31 54.63 -17.47
N ASN A 206 90.35 53.31 -17.22
CA ASN A 206 91.55 52.60 -16.79
C ASN A 206 92.67 52.70 -17.84
N ASN A 207 92.32 52.54 -19.12
CA ASN A 207 93.25 52.72 -20.23
C ASN A 207 93.80 54.15 -20.31
N LEU A 208 92.97 55.16 -20.08
CA LEU A 208 93.40 56.57 -20.02
C LEU A 208 94.35 56.83 -18.86
N TRP A 209 94.04 56.35 -17.65
CA TRP A 209 94.93 56.45 -16.49
C TRP A 209 96.28 55.78 -16.73
N GLY A 210 96.28 54.60 -17.36
CA GLY A 210 97.52 53.93 -17.78
C GLY A 210 98.36 54.79 -18.72
N LYS A 211 97.75 55.46 -19.71
CA LYS A 211 98.45 56.40 -20.62
C LYS A 211 99.00 57.62 -19.90
N ILE A 212 98.24 58.21 -18.97
CA ILE A 212 98.68 59.38 -18.19
C ILE A 212 99.92 59.02 -17.36
N LYS A 213 99.88 57.88 -16.66
CA LYS A 213 101.00 57.40 -15.84
C LYS A 213 102.29 57.25 -16.66
N VAL A 214 102.20 56.67 -17.87
CA VAL A 214 103.34 56.55 -18.80
C VAL A 214 103.88 57.92 -19.24
N LEU A 215 103.01 58.92 -19.44
CA LEU A 215 103.43 60.28 -19.79
C LEU A 215 104.09 61.02 -18.62
N GLU A 216 103.64 60.79 -17.38
CA GLU A 216 104.24 61.34 -16.17
C GLU A 216 105.64 60.77 -15.93
N GLU A 217 105.83 59.45 -16.10
CA GLU A 217 107.15 58.79 -16.01
C GLU A 217 108.15 59.37 -17.02
N LYS A 218 107.71 59.62 -18.27
CA LYS A 218 108.54 60.26 -19.31
C LYS A 218 108.93 61.71 -19.00
N LYS A 219 108.09 62.46 -18.28
CA LYS A 219 108.39 63.84 -17.85
C LYS A 219 109.34 63.87 -16.65
N GLY A 220 109.26 62.90 -15.74
CA GLY A 220 110.20 62.77 -14.61
C GLY A 220 111.64 62.46 -15.05
N THR A 221 111.81 61.66 -16.11
CA THR A 221 113.13 61.33 -16.67
C THR A 221 113.76 62.45 -17.52
N ALA A 222 113.01 63.51 -17.87
CA ALA A 222 113.50 64.61 -18.69
C ALA A 222 114.07 65.79 -17.87
N ASN A 223 113.93 65.77 -16.54
CA ASN A 223 114.44 66.80 -15.61
C ASN A 223 115.50 66.26 -14.62
N GLY A 224 116.19 65.17 -14.99
CA GLY A 224 117.34 64.62 -14.26
C GLY A 224 118.66 64.96 -14.95
#